data_AF-Q6S9N6-F1
#
_entry.id   AF-Q6S9N6-F1
#
_cell.length_a   1.000
_cell.length_b   1.000
_cell.length_c   1.000
_cell.angle_alpha   90.00
_cell.angle_beta   90.00
_cell.angle_gamma   90.00
#
_symmetry.space_group_name_H-M   'P 1'
#
loop_
_entity.id
_entity.type
_entity.pdbx_description
1 polymer ?
#
loop_
_entity_poly.entity_id
_entity_poly.type
_entity_poly.pdbx_seq_one_letter_code
_entity_poly.pdbx_strand_id
1 'polypeptide(L)'
;DVEYPVFPKDKEGRALQKFLGTIRNVGLAVEPPKKSLWEAIFGEGSSFIDQMPSKVFEAFDKESYYKLTDLSKRADILNEATLSLTGITKSRAKIGNLIGAEAILYIGYQKPYTECSTENKIDAVAAGIKVAGFVASAATGKDVNTGNDPVSKPTGVRMMLIPLDATLIKVETGEVKKAVVSSPAKIFNSVGNLECPSILDSFGQGLDEAAAYIKGRLSPIVKTERIKVFVKDEDEEVKELLQEGYEEIVGETPSFKKAKEAWEKADKKAKGQSWGAKANLATYYFSIGDFEKSIKLYEEAMKLKDADKSY
;
A
#
# COMPACT_ATOMS: atom_id res chain seq x y z
N ASP A 1 4.52 18.48 2.95
CA ASP A 1 3.56 17.36 2.95
C ASP A 1 4.14 16.21 3.71
N VAL A 2 3.38 15.66 4.65
CA VAL A 2 3.78 14.58 5.55
C VAL A 2 2.85 13.40 5.31
N GLU A 3 3.44 12.28 4.91
CA GLU A 3 2.72 11.02 4.80
C GLU A 3 2.53 10.39 6.19
N TYR A 4 1.35 9.80 6.43
CA TYR A 4 1.06 9.08 7.66
C TYR A 4 0.14 7.89 7.42
N PRO A 5 0.29 6.80 8.21
CA PRO A 5 -0.55 5.61 8.07
C PRO A 5 -1.92 5.80 8.72
N VAL A 6 -2.98 5.51 7.97
CA VAL A 6 -4.36 5.49 8.45
C VAL A 6 -4.85 4.06 8.51
N PHE A 7 -5.27 3.67 9.71
CA PHE A 7 -5.82 2.35 9.99
C PHE A 7 -7.36 2.38 9.95
N PRO A 8 -8.01 1.31 9.48
CA PRO A 8 -9.46 1.17 9.61
C PRO A 8 -9.91 1.32 11.07
N LYS A 9 -11.05 1.97 11.29
CA LYS A 9 -11.60 2.21 12.64
C LYS A 9 -12.30 1.00 13.24
N ASP A 10 -12.38 -0.11 12.51
CA ASP A 10 -12.97 -1.35 12.99
C ASP A 10 -12.01 -2.14 13.91
N LYS A 11 -12.47 -3.31 14.37
CA LYS A 11 -11.68 -4.20 15.24
C LYS A 11 -10.42 -4.72 14.54
N GLU A 12 -10.49 -4.94 13.23
CA GLU A 12 -9.39 -5.50 12.47
C GLU A 12 -8.30 -4.46 12.22
N GLY A 13 -8.66 -3.22 11.91
CA GLY A 13 -7.74 -2.10 11.77
C GLY A 13 -7.03 -1.75 13.08
N ARG A 14 -7.73 -1.76 14.23
CA ARG A 14 -7.07 -1.62 15.54
C ARG A 14 -6.09 -2.76 15.83
N ALA A 15 -6.46 -3.99 15.49
CA ALA A 15 -5.57 -5.15 15.66
C ALA A 15 -4.37 -5.06 14.71
N LEU A 16 -4.56 -4.53 13.50
CA LEU A 16 -3.50 -4.27 12.53
C LEU A 16 -2.57 -3.17 13.04
N GLN A 17 -3.09 -2.08 13.60
CA GLN A 17 -2.28 -1.01 14.20
C GLN A 17 -1.39 -1.54 15.33
N LYS A 18 -1.97 -2.30 16.27
CA LYS A 18 -1.21 -2.92 17.36
C LYS A 18 -0.17 -3.91 16.85
N PHE A 19 -0.52 -4.66 15.79
CA PHE A 19 0.42 -5.57 15.15
C PHE A 19 1.56 -4.77 14.51
N LEU A 20 1.27 -3.81 13.63
CA LEU A 20 2.31 -3.14 12.86
C LEU A 20 3.20 -2.23 13.71
N GLY A 21 2.65 -1.51 14.68
CA GLY A 21 3.40 -0.47 15.38
C GLY A 21 4.02 0.49 14.36
N THR A 22 5.36 0.53 14.33
CA THR A 22 6.15 1.39 13.42
C THR A 22 6.78 0.64 12.24
N ILE A 23 6.41 -0.64 12.00
CA ILE A 23 7.00 -1.45 10.92
C ILE A 23 6.87 -0.73 9.58
N ARG A 24 8.01 -0.49 8.91
CA ARG A 24 8.09 0.08 7.57
C ARG A 24 8.94 -0.77 6.63
N ASN A 25 10.03 -1.36 7.12
CA ASN A 25 10.96 -2.14 6.29
C ASN A 25 10.50 -3.60 6.25
N VAL A 26 10.05 -4.04 5.08
CA VAL A 26 9.46 -5.39 4.93
C VAL A 26 10.16 -6.14 3.81
N GLY A 27 10.65 -7.35 4.11
CA GLY A 27 11.10 -8.28 3.08
C GLY A 27 9.90 -8.92 2.39
N LEU A 28 9.84 -8.91 1.06
CA LEU A 28 8.81 -9.62 0.30
C LEU A 28 9.39 -10.93 -0.24
N ALA A 29 8.88 -12.05 0.25
CA ALA A 29 9.15 -13.39 -0.28
C ALA A 29 7.95 -13.86 -1.09
N VAL A 30 8.15 -14.12 -2.38
CA VAL A 30 7.15 -14.78 -3.22
C VAL A 30 7.63 -16.19 -3.50
N GLU A 31 6.83 -17.18 -3.11
CA GLU A 31 7.15 -18.58 -3.39
C GLU A 31 7.10 -18.84 -4.90
N PRO A 32 8.00 -19.64 -5.49
CA PRO A 32 7.86 -20.04 -6.89
C PRO A 32 6.53 -20.81 -7.14
N PRO A 33 5.77 -20.48 -8.20
CA PRO A 33 4.54 -21.20 -8.50
C PRO A 33 4.83 -22.66 -8.93
N LYS A 34 4.00 -23.59 -8.48
CA LYS A 34 4.05 -24.97 -8.99
C LYS A 34 3.56 -24.98 -10.45
N LYS A 35 4.46 -25.26 -11.40
CA LYS A 35 4.16 -25.20 -12.86
C LYS A 35 2.88 -25.94 -13.23
N SER A 36 2.70 -27.16 -12.72
CA SER A 36 1.51 -27.98 -12.98
C SER A 36 0.16 -27.35 -12.60
N LEU A 37 0.13 -26.38 -11.68
CA LEU A 37 -1.10 -25.67 -11.32
C LEU A 37 -1.46 -24.57 -12.34
N TRP A 38 -0.47 -24.04 -13.05
CA TRP A 38 -0.60 -22.85 -13.89
C TRP A 38 -0.52 -23.16 -15.39
N GLU A 39 0.05 -24.30 -15.77
CA GLU A 39 0.10 -24.78 -17.16
C GLU A 39 -1.30 -24.99 -17.76
N ALA A 40 -2.30 -25.34 -16.93
CA ALA A 40 -3.69 -25.42 -17.37
C ALA A 40 -4.29 -24.07 -17.82
N ILE A 41 -3.70 -22.96 -17.40
CA ILE A 41 -4.14 -21.59 -17.72
C ILE A 41 -3.25 -20.98 -18.80
N PHE A 42 -1.93 -21.13 -18.68
CA PHE A 42 -0.96 -20.45 -19.55
C PHE A 42 -0.36 -21.34 -20.64
N GLY A 43 -0.71 -22.63 -20.67
CA GLY A 43 -0.11 -23.63 -21.55
C GLY A 43 1.10 -24.32 -20.93
N GLU A 44 1.35 -25.54 -21.38
CA GLU A 44 2.51 -26.35 -20.99
C GLU A 44 3.81 -25.63 -21.38
N GLY A 45 4.80 -25.61 -20.47
CA GLY A 45 6.10 -24.99 -20.73
C GLY A 45 6.07 -23.45 -20.84
N SER A 46 4.98 -22.80 -20.42
CA SER A 46 4.88 -21.35 -20.47
C SER A 46 5.96 -20.65 -19.64
N SER A 47 6.82 -19.87 -20.31
CA SER A 47 7.85 -19.04 -19.67
C SER A 47 7.28 -17.89 -18.85
N PHE A 48 5.98 -17.62 -18.95
CA PHE A 48 5.28 -16.66 -18.11
C PHE A 48 5.25 -17.11 -16.65
N ILE A 49 5.13 -18.42 -16.40
CA ILE A 49 5.05 -18.99 -15.04
C ILE A 49 6.31 -18.65 -14.23
N ASP A 50 7.47 -18.70 -14.87
CA ASP A 50 8.76 -18.38 -14.25
C ASP A 50 8.89 -16.87 -13.91
N GLN A 51 8.12 -16.00 -14.57
CA GLN A 51 8.11 -14.55 -14.34
C GLN A 51 7.08 -14.11 -13.29
N MET A 52 6.17 -14.99 -12.87
CA MET A 52 5.10 -14.64 -11.94
C MET A 52 5.59 -14.04 -10.61
N PRO A 53 6.65 -14.54 -9.96
CA PRO A 53 7.16 -13.93 -8.73
C PRO A 53 7.52 -12.45 -8.88
N SER A 54 8.13 -12.08 -10.01
CA SER A 54 8.45 -10.68 -10.32
C SER A 54 7.19 -9.84 -10.54
N LYS A 55 6.18 -10.39 -11.22
CA LYS A 55 4.89 -9.70 -11.42
C LYS A 55 4.14 -9.48 -10.11
N VAL A 56 4.19 -10.46 -9.20
CA VAL A 56 3.65 -10.30 -7.84
C VAL A 56 4.42 -9.21 -7.10
N PHE A 57 5.75 -9.21 -7.15
CA PHE A 57 6.54 -8.15 -6.51
C PHE A 57 6.13 -6.76 -7.02
N GLU A 58 6.05 -6.57 -8.34
CA GLU A 58 5.64 -5.29 -8.96
C GLU A 58 4.27 -4.81 -8.47
N ALA A 59 3.27 -5.70 -8.37
CA ALA A 59 1.92 -5.37 -7.90
C ALA A 59 1.88 -4.91 -6.42
N PHE A 60 2.79 -5.45 -5.60
CA PHE A 60 2.90 -5.11 -4.18
C PHE A 60 3.77 -3.88 -3.91
N ASP A 61 4.80 -3.65 -4.73
CA ASP A 61 5.70 -2.49 -4.60
C ASP A 61 5.00 -1.17 -4.97
N LYS A 62 4.06 -1.23 -5.93
CA LYS A 62 3.26 -0.07 -6.32
C LYS A 62 2.42 0.47 -5.16
N GLU A 63 2.68 1.74 -4.81
CA GLU A 63 1.90 2.53 -3.83
C GLU A 63 1.80 1.84 -2.45
N SER A 64 2.93 1.33 -1.97
CA SER A 64 3.00 0.59 -0.71
C SER A 64 3.33 1.47 0.48
N TYR A 65 2.65 1.24 1.61
CA TYR A 65 3.14 1.70 2.92
C TYR A 65 4.41 0.96 3.33
N TYR A 66 4.81 -0.14 2.72
CA TYR A 66 6.07 -0.79 3.08
C TYR A 66 7.20 -0.34 2.17
N LYS A 67 8.38 -0.13 2.75
CA LYS A 67 9.62 -0.15 1.99
C LYS A 67 9.98 -1.60 1.74
N LEU A 68 9.57 -2.11 0.58
CA LEU A 68 9.73 -3.51 0.23
C LEU A 68 11.16 -3.82 -0.22
N THR A 69 11.68 -4.95 0.23
CA THR A 69 12.92 -5.55 -0.27
C THR A 69 12.60 -6.89 -0.90
N ASP A 70 12.89 -7.04 -2.19
CA ASP A 70 12.70 -8.29 -2.93
C ASP A 70 13.67 -9.38 -2.44
N LEU A 71 13.16 -10.39 -1.75
CA LEU A 71 13.98 -11.47 -1.22
C LEU A 71 14.44 -12.45 -2.31
N SER A 72 13.77 -12.50 -3.46
CA SER A 72 14.18 -13.38 -4.57
C SER A 72 15.51 -12.93 -5.20
N LYS A 73 15.79 -11.62 -5.15
CA LYS A 73 17.05 -11.03 -5.62
C LYS A 73 18.21 -11.23 -4.65
N ARG A 74 17.97 -11.85 -3.48
CA ARG A 74 18.97 -12.13 -2.45
C ARG A 74 19.45 -13.58 -2.50
N ALA A 75 19.74 -14.06 -3.70
CA ALA A 75 20.32 -15.39 -3.95
C ALA A 75 21.70 -15.58 -3.31
N ASP A 76 22.37 -14.48 -2.93
CA ASP A 76 23.59 -14.47 -2.12
C ASP A 76 23.38 -15.05 -0.71
N ILE A 77 22.12 -15.07 -0.23
CA ILE A 77 21.79 -15.37 1.17
C ILE A 77 20.68 -16.41 1.30
N LEU A 78 19.74 -16.45 0.35
CA LEU A 78 18.54 -17.27 0.39
C LEU A 78 18.55 -18.25 -0.78
N ASN A 79 18.41 -19.54 -0.46
CA ASN A 79 18.07 -20.55 -1.47
C ASN A 79 16.54 -20.66 -1.60
N GLU A 80 16.06 -21.29 -2.67
CA GLU A 80 14.62 -21.47 -2.92
C GLU A 80 13.88 -22.12 -1.74
N ALA A 81 14.50 -23.08 -1.05
CA ALA A 81 13.91 -23.72 0.12
C ALA A 81 13.61 -22.72 1.26
N THR A 82 14.38 -21.63 1.33
CA THR A 82 14.18 -20.56 2.31
C THR A 82 12.99 -19.67 1.96
N LEU A 83 12.57 -19.59 0.69
CA LEU A 83 11.42 -18.79 0.26
C LEU A 83 10.06 -19.46 0.54
N SER A 84 10.04 -20.70 1.03
CA SER A 84 8.82 -21.32 1.56
C SER A 84 8.39 -20.70 2.89
N LEU A 85 7.10 -20.79 3.24
CA LEU A 85 6.60 -20.28 4.54
C LEU A 85 7.39 -20.85 5.72
N THR A 86 7.72 -22.15 5.68
CA THR A 86 8.49 -22.83 6.72
C THR A 86 9.93 -22.31 6.76
N GLY A 87 10.54 -22.11 5.59
CA GLY A 87 11.90 -21.57 5.46
C GLY A 87 11.99 -20.15 6.00
N ILE A 88 11.08 -19.26 5.59
CA ILE A 88 11.00 -17.89 6.07
C ILE A 88 10.80 -17.85 7.58
N THR A 89 9.85 -18.63 8.10
CA THR A 89 9.55 -18.63 9.54
C THR A 89 10.76 -19.04 10.39
N LYS A 90 11.51 -20.05 9.92
CA LYS A 90 12.74 -20.52 10.60
C LYS A 90 13.89 -19.51 10.50
N SER A 91 14.04 -18.87 9.35
CA SER A 91 15.18 -17.99 9.05
C SER A 91 14.92 -16.50 9.32
N ARG A 92 13.71 -16.13 9.78
CA ARG A 92 13.25 -14.72 9.89
C ARG A 92 14.24 -13.79 10.60
N ALA A 93 14.83 -14.22 11.71
CA ALA A 93 15.75 -13.41 12.50
C ALA A 93 17.05 -13.13 11.72
N LYS A 94 17.57 -14.15 11.03
CA LYS A 94 18.73 -14.00 10.16
C LYS A 94 18.43 -13.07 8.99
N ILE A 95 17.27 -13.25 8.34
CA ILE A 95 16.83 -12.40 7.22
C ILE A 95 16.71 -10.95 7.68
N GLY A 96 15.98 -10.70 8.78
CA GLY A 96 15.78 -9.36 9.32
C GLY A 96 17.08 -8.65 9.67
N ASN A 97 18.02 -9.33 10.32
CA ASN A 97 19.34 -8.75 10.64
C ASN A 97 20.15 -8.39 9.40
N LEU A 98 20.06 -9.18 8.33
CA LEU A 98 20.87 -8.98 7.13
C LEU A 98 20.35 -7.87 6.21
N ILE A 99 19.03 -7.68 6.17
CA ILE A 99 18.42 -6.70 5.25
C ILE A 99 17.76 -5.53 5.97
N GLY A 100 17.84 -5.49 7.31
CA GLY A 100 17.15 -4.49 8.13
C GLY A 100 15.62 -4.61 8.05
N ALA A 101 15.08 -5.79 7.77
CA ALA A 101 13.63 -6.00 7.73
C ALA A 101 13.08 -6.19 9.15
N GLU A 102 11.97 -5.51 9.42
CA GLU A 102 11.23 -5.57 10.69
C GLU A 102 10.12 -6.63 10.60
N ALA A 103 9.62 -6.88 9.39
CA ALA A 103 8.70 -7.96 9.07
C ALA A 103 9.02 -8.60 7.72
N ILE A 104 8.46 -9.78 7.48
CA ILE A 104 8.53 -10.46 6.19
C ILE A 104 7.12 -10.73 5.72
N LEU A 105 6.77 -10.21 4.54
CA LEU A 105 5.55 -10.56 3.83
C LEU A 105 5.85 -11.76 2.93
N TYR A 106 5.34 -12.92 3.30
CA TYR A 106 5.39 -14.12 2.47
C TYR A 106 4.10 -14.22 1.64
N ILE A 107 4.24 -14.50 0.35
CA ILE A 107 3.15 -14.73 -0.60
C ILE A 107 3.30 -16.14 -1.19
N GLY A 108 2.31 -16.99 -0.93
CA GLY A 108 2.16 -18.30 -1.55
C GLY A 108 1.03 -18.33 -2.58
N TYR A 109 1.03 -19.37 -3.42
CA TYR A 109 -0.02 -19.61 -4.41
C TYR A 109 -0.91 -20.80 -4.02
N GLN A 110 -2.21 -20.68 -4.27
CA GLN A 110 -3.14 -21.81 -4.31
C GLN A 110 -3.52 -22.14 -5.76
N LYS A 111 -4.42 -23.11 -5.94
CA LYS A 111 -4.90 -23.53 -7.26
C LYS A 111 -5.70 -22.40 -7.94
N PRO A 112 -5.23 -21.85 -9.07
CA PRO A 112 -5.92 -20.77 -9.74
C PRO A 112 -7.21 -21.23 -10.42
N TYR A 113 -8.08 -20.28 -10.73
CA TYR A 113 -9.33 -20.53 -11.44
C TYR A 113 -9.59 -19.42 -12.46
N THR A 114 -10.05 -19.81 -13.64
CA THR A 114 -10.54 -18.88 -14.65
C THR A 114 -11.77 -19.44 -15.35
N GLU A 115 -12.75 -18.58 -15.57
CA GLU A 115 -13.95 -18.89 -16.32
C GLU A 115 -14.27 -17.74 -17.26
N CYS A 116 -14.80 -18.08 -18.44
CA CYS A 116 -15.21 -17.13 -19.47
C CYS A 116 -16.72 -17.22 -19.62
N SER A 117 -17.40 -16.07 -19.53
CA SER A 117 -18.85 -15.97 -19.68
C SER A 117 -19.23 -14.64 -20.32
N THR A 118 -20.53 -14.35 -20.41
CA THR A 118 -21.05 -13.07 -20.89
C THR A 118 -21.97 -12.46 -19.86
N GLU A 119 -21.77 -11.18 -19.55
CA GLU A 119 -22.62 -10.41 -18.63
C GLU A 119 -23.03 -9.09 -19.30
N ASN A 120 -24.21 -8.59 -18.94
CA ASN A 120 -24.71 -7.31 -19.42
C ASN A 120 -23.96 -6.16 -18.75
N LYS A 121 -23.26 -5.33 -19.54
CA LYS A 121 -22.49 -4.18 -19.07
C LYS A 121 -23.07 -2.89 -19.62
N ILE A 122 -23.10 -1.85 -18.78
CA ILE A 122 -23.59 -0.53 -19.15
C ILE A 122 -22.57 0.15 -20.08
N ASP A 123 -23.07 0.62 -21.22
CA ASP A 123 -22.36 1.54 -22.11
C ASP A 123 -22.56 2.97 -21.60
N ALA A 124 -21.53 3.53 -20.95
CA ALA A 124 -21.59 4.84 -20.33
C ALA A 124 -21.85 5.97 -21.33
N VAL A 125 -21.42 5.81 -22.59
CA VAL A 125 -21.66 6.80 -23.65
C VAL A 125 -23.12 6.77 -24.05
N ALA A 126 -23.66 5.56 -24.32
CA ALA A 126 -25.08 5.41 -24.63
C ALA A 126 -25.98 5.86 -23.45
N ALA A 127 -25.59 5.54 -22.20
CA ALA A 127 -26.28 6.02 -21.01
C ALA A 127 -26.28 7.56 -20.92
N GLY A 128 -25.12 8.19 -21.12
CA GLY A 128 -24.95 9.64 -21.06
C GLY A 128 -25.77 10.37 -22.13
N ILE A 129 -25.80 9.86 -23.36
CA ILE A 129 -26.60 10.42 -24.45
C ILE A 129 -28.10 10.35 -24.11
N LYS A 130 -28.60 9.23 -23.57
CA LYS A 130 -30.01 9.11 -23.17
C LYS A 130 -30.38 10.04 -22.03
N VAL A 131 -29.51 10.19 -21.02
CA VAL A 131 -29.71 11.14 -19.92
C VAL A 131 -29.74 12.57 -20.45
N ALA A 132 -28.80 12.95 -21.31
CA ALA A 132 -28.74 14.29 -21.89
C ALA A 132 -29.97 14.61 -22.74
N GLY A 133 -30.43 13.67 -23.58
CA GLY A 133 -31.64 13.88 -24.37
C GLY A 133 -32.91 13.94 -23.54
N PHE A 134 -33.00 13.18 -22.43
CA PHE A 134 -34.12 13.32 -21.48
C PHE A 134 -34.16 14.74 -20.88
N VAL A 135 -33.02 15.25 -20.41
CA VAL A 135 -32.92 16.61 -19.85
C VAL A 135 -33.27 17.66 -20.91
N ALA A 136 -32.75 17.52 -22.12
CA ALA A 136 -33.05 18.43 -23.23
C ALA A 136 -34.52 18.39 -23.64
N SER A 137 -35.15 17.21 -23.63
CA SER A 137 -36.58 17.06 -23.93
C SER A 137 -37.45 17.72 -22.87
N ALA A 138 -37.10 17.55 -21.60
CA ALA A 138 -37.78 18.20 -20.47
C ALA A 138 -37.65 19.74 -20.51
N ALA A 139 -36.48 20.26 -20.93
CA ALA A 139 -36.23 21.70 -21.01
C ALA A 139 -36.88 22.38 -22.22
N THR A 140 -36.99 21.67 -23.35
CA THR A 140 -37.48 22.24 -24.62
C THR A 140 -38.91 21.86 -24.97
N GLY A 141 -39.49 20.88 -24.27
CA GLY A 141 -40.82 20.32 -24.58
C GLY A 141 -40.88 19.55 -25.91
N LYS A 142 -39.73 19.23 -26.51
CA LYS A 142 -39.63 18.46 -27.76
C LYS A 142 -38.85 17.17 -27.52
N ASP A 143 -39.36 16.05 -28.02
CA ASP A 143 -38.66 14.78 -27.93
C ASP A 143 -37.34 14.83 -28.71
N VAL A 144 -36.23 14.66 -27.99
CA VAL A 144 -34.88 14.58 -28.56
C VAL A 144 -34.55 13.13 -28.85
N ASN A 145 -34.31 12.80 -30.12
CA ASN A 145 -33.86 11.47 -30.52
C ASN A 145 -32.43 11.22 -30.00
N THR A 146 -32.28 10.21 -29.15
CA THR A 146 -31.00 9.82 -28.51
C THR A 146 -30.37 8.57 -29.12
N GLY A 147 -30.91 8.08 -30.24
CA GLY A 147 -30.50 6.84 -30.89
C GLY A 147 -31.12 5.60 -30.23
N ASN A 148 -31.08 4.47 -30.95
CA ASN A 148 -31.68 3.20 -30.52
C ASN A 148 -30.70 2.28 -29.79
N ASP A 149 -29.45 2.70 -29.59
CA ASP A 149 -28.46 1.84 -28.98
C ASP A 149 -28.89 1.42 -27.56
N PRO A 150 -28.81 0.13 -27.24
CA PRO A 150 -29.14 -0.34 -25.90
C PRO A 150 -28.09 0.17 -24.91
N VAL A 151 -28.56 0.69 -23.77
CA VAL A 151 -27.69 1.21 -22.69
C VAL A 151 -26.92 0.08 -22.01
N SER A 152 -27.45 -1.14 -22.08
CA SER A 152 -26.83 -2.34 -21.55
C SER A 152 -26.57 -3.30 -22.71
N LYS A 153 -25.31 -3.69 -22.88
CA LYS A 153 -24.88 -4.59 -23.95
C LYS A 153 -24.29 -5.87 -23.34
N PRO A 154 -24.63 -7.05 -23.87
CA PRO A 154 -23.94 -8.27 -23.48
C PRO A 154 -22.46 -8.12 -23.81
N THR A 155 -21.60 -8.44 -22.86
CA THR A 155 -20.16 -8.23 -22.94
C THR A 155 -19.45 -9.45 -22.36
N GLY A 156 -18.43 -9.94 -23.05
CA GLY A 156 -17.57 -11.01 -22.60
C GLY A 156 -16.85 -10.61 -21.30
N VAL A 157 -16.87 -11.50 -20.33
CA VAL A 157 -16.24 -11.32 -19.02
C VAL A 157 -15.43 -12.57 -18.69
N ARG A 158 -14.22 -12.34 -18.18
CA ARG A 158 -13.39 -13.39 -17.61
C ARG A 158 -13.38 -13.23 -16.10
N MET A 159 -13.85 -14.26 -15.41
CA MET A 159 -13.61 -14.46 -13.99
C MET A 159 -12.17 -14.97 -13.84
N MET A 160 -11.37 -14.31 -13.01
CA MET A 160 -9.99 -14.72 -12.74
C MET A 160 -9.74 -14.68 -11.24
N LEU A 161 -9.51 -15.85 -10.64
CA LEU A 161 -9.02 -15.97 -9.27
C LEU A 161 -7.53 -16.25 -9.30
N ILE A 162 -6.76 -15.31 -8.74
CA ILE A 162 -5.35 -15.49 -8.40
C ILE A 162 -5.29 -15.65 -6.88
N PRO A 163 -5.29 -16.88 -6.39
CA PRO A 163 -5.46 -17.13 -4.96
C PRO A 163 -4.12 -17.03 -4.26
N LEU A 164 -3.79 -15.80 -3.86
CA LEU A 164 -2.62 -15.50 -3.07
C LEU A 164 -2.93 -15.74 -1.58
N ASP A 165 -2.05 -16.48 -0.89
CA ASP A 165 -2.03 -16.58 0.57
C ASP A 165 -0.88 -15.71 1.08
N ALA A 166 -1.24 -14.61 1.74
CA ALA A 166 -0.30 -13.66 2.30
C ALA A 166 -0.17 -13.86 3.81
N THR A 167 1.07 -14.02 4.27
CA THR A 167 1.40 -14.05 5.71
C THR A 167 2.45 -12.98 6.00
N LEU A 168 2.08 -11.97 6.77
CA LEU A 168 2.99 -10.96 7.31
C LEU A 168 3.51 -11.44 8.67
N ILE A 169 4.82 -11.59 8.79
CA ILE A 169 5.50 -12.21 9.93
C ILE A 169 6.43 -11.18 10.57
N LYS A 170 6.26 -10.89 11.86
CA LYS A 170 7.22 -10.07 12.59
C LYS A 170 8.54 -10.81 12.75
N VAL A 171 9.64 -10.14 12.41
CA VAL A 171 10.98 -10.73 12.54
C VAL A 171 11.28 -11.05 13.99
N GLU A 172 11.07 -10.09 14.88
CA GLU A 172 11.43 -10.20 16.30
C GLU A 172 10.62 -11.29 17.02
N THR A 173 9.30 -11.22 16.93
CA THR A 173 8.41 -12.08 17.74
C THR A 173 7.95 -13.34 17.01
N GLY A 174 7.94 -13.35 15.68
CA GLY A 174 7.30 -14.40 14.88
C GLY A 174 5.76 -14.34 14.87
N GLU A 175 5.16 -13.30 15.47
CA GLU A 175 3.72 -13.06 15.39
C GLU A 175 3.30 -12.88 13.91
N VAL A 176 2.10 -13.36 13.55
CA VAL A 176 1.64 -13.35 12.16
C VAL A 176 0.28 -12.68 11.98
N LYS A 177 0.10 -12.05 10.82
CA LYS A 177 -1.19 -11.63 10.25
C LYS A 177 -1.35 -12.24 8.86
N LYS A 178 -2.56 -12.68 8.53
CA LYS A 178 -2.85 -13.39 7.28
C LYS A 178 -3.95 -12.71 6.48
N ALA A 179 -3.86 -12.81 5.16
CA ALA A 179 -4.90 -12.46 4.22
C ALA A 179 -4.90 -13.47 3.08
N VAL A 180 -6.08 -13.97 2.72
CA VAL A 180 -6.24 -14.97 1.65
C VAL A 180 -7.21 -14.42 0.64
N VAL A 181 -6.80 -14.40 -0.63
CA VAL A 181 -7.66 -14.00 -1.74
C VAL A 181 -8.52 -15.18 -2.12
N SER A 182 -9.83 -15.07 -1.92
CA SER A 182 -10.80 -16.13 -2.19
C SER A 182 -11.86 -15.77 -3.24
N SER A 183 -11.92 -14.51 -3.65
CA SER A 183 -12.91 -14.02 -4.61
C SER A 183 -12.26 -13.76 -5.98
N PRO A 184 -12.86 -14.25 -7.08
CA PRO A 184 -12.37 -13.95 -8.42
C PRO A 184 -12.62 -12.49 -8.80
N ALA A 185 -11.64 -11.89 -9.47
CA ALA A 185 -11.78 -10.63 -10.18
C ALA A 185 -12.70 -10.79 -11.41
N LYS A 186 -13.46 -9.75 -11.72
CA LYS A 186 -14.34 -9.67 -12.90
C LYS A 186 -13.73 -8.75 -13.95
N ILE A 187 -13.14 -9.34 -14.99
CA ILE A 187 -12.49 -8.58 -16.06
C ILE A 187 -13.40 -8.59 -17.28
N PHE A 188 -13.87 -7.41 -17.69
CA PHE A 188 -14.75 -7.26 -18.84
C PHE A 188 -13.96 -6.85 -20.08
N ASN A 189 -14.43 -7.28 -21.25
CA ASN A 189 -13.97 -6.74 -22.52
C ASN A 189 -14.58 -5.33 -22.75
N SER A 190 -14.21 -4.73 -23.86
CA SER A 190 -14.92 -3.60 -24.47
C SER A 190 -16.42 -3.86 -24.54
N VAL A 191 -17.22 -2.86 -24.17
CA VAL A 191 -18.68 -3.02 -24.03
C VAL A 191 -19.31 -3.42 -25.37
N GLY A 192 -20.06 -4.53 -25.37
CA GLY A 192 -20.66 -5.11 -26.57
C GLY A 192 -19.78 -6.12 -27.31
N ASN A 193 -18.50 -6.26 -26.93
CA ASN A 193 -17.68 -7.36 -27.41
C ASN A 193 -17.98 -8.61 -26.58
N LEU A 194 -18.44 -9.68 -27.25
CA LEU A 194 -18.81 -10.95 -26.62
C LEU A 194 -17.62 -11.87 -26.32
N GLU A 195 -16.46 -11.59 -26.92
CA GLU A 195 -15.24 -12.36 -26.66
C GLU A 195 -14.74 -12.07 -25.25
N CYS A 196 -14.24 -13.11 -24.58
CA CYS A 196 -13.62 -12.93 -23.29
C CYS A 196 -12.29 -12.19 -23.41
N PRO A 197 -11.96 -11.34 -22.43
CA PRO A 197 -10.63 -10.76 -22.35
C PRO A 197 -9.53 -11.81 -22.39
N SER A 198 -8.36 -11.40 -22.87
CA SER A 198 -7.19 -12.27 -22.95
C SER A 198 -6.80 -12.78 -21.55
N ILE A 199 -6.22 -13.97 -21.49
CA ILE A 199 -5.80 -14.58 -20.22
C ILE A 199 -4.74 -13.72 -19.53
N LEU A 200 -3.79 -13.17 -20.30
CA LEU A 200 -2.70 -12.34 -19.76
C LEU A 200 -3.21 -11.01 -19.20
N ASP A 201 -4.10 -10.32 -19.93
CA ASP A 201 -4.68 -9.05 -19.44
C ASP A 201 -5.54 -9.28 -18.20
N SER A 202 -6.30 -10.39 -18.19
CA SER A 202 -7.13 -10.76 -17.05
C SER A 202 -6.31 -11.17 -15.84
N PHE A 203 -5.16 -11.82 -16.05
CA PHE A 203 -4.22 -12.12 -14.99
C PHE A 203 -3.62 -10.84 -14.40
N GLY A 204 -3.17 -9.90 -15.24
CA GLY A 204 -2.62 -8.63 -14.76
C GLY A 204 -3.62 -7.88 -13.87
N GLN A 205 -4.85 -7.69 -14.35
CA GLN A 205 -5.90 -7.03 -13.58
C GLN A 205 -6.32 -7.82 -12.33
N GLY A 206 -6.45 -9.14 -12.44
CA GLY A 206 -6.76 -9.99 -11.30
C GLY A 206 -5.65 -9.97 -10.23
N LEU A 207 -4.39 -9.78 -10.65
CA LEU A 207 -3.25 -9.72 -9.74
C LEU A 207 -3.23 -8.39 -9.00
N ASP A 208 -3.50 -7.30 -9.71
CA ASP A 208 -3.65 -5.97 -9.11
C ASP A 208 -4.80 -5.97 -8.08
N GLU A 209 -5.93 -6.60 -8.39
CA GLU A 209 -7.06 -6.71 -7.45
C GLU A 209 -6.71 -7.58 -6.23
N ALA A 210 -6.04 -8.72 -6.45
CA ALA A 210 -5.56 -9.60 -5.37
C ALA A 210 -4.55 -8.88 -4.46
N ALA A 211 -3.58 -8.15 -5.03
CA ALA A 211 -2.61 -7.37 -4.29
C ALA A 211 -3.29 -6.21 -3.53
N ALA A 212 -4.23 -5.50 -4.14
CA ALA A 212 -5.01 -4.45 -3.48
C ALA A 212 -5.81 -5.00 -2.29
N TYR A 213 -6.45 -6.16 -2.44
CA TYR A 213 -7.12 -6.85 -1.34
C TYR A 213 -6.16 -7.13 -0.18
N ILE A 214 -5.01 -7.76 -0.47
CA ILE A 214 -4.03 -8.09 0.58
C ILE A 214 -3.48 -6.82 1.25
N LYS A 215 -3.18 -5.77 0.47
CA LYS A 215 -2.76 -4.46 1.01
C LYS A 215 -3.83 -3.89 1.95
N GLY A 216 -5.10 -3.92 1.57
CA GLY A 216 -6.20 -3.46 2.42
C GLY A 216 -6.36 -4.24 3.74
N ARG A 217 -5.84 -5.48 3.81
CA ARG A 217 -5.90 -6.34 5.00
C ARG A 217 -4.65 -6.28 5.87
N LEU A 218 -3.49 -6.11 5.24
CA LEU A 218 -2.17 -6.25 5.89
C LEU A 218 -1.36 -4.96 5.91
N SER A 219 -1.88 -3.85 5.39
CA SER A 219 -1.22 -2.55 5.35
C SER A 219 -2.20 -1.43 5.74
N PRO A 220 -1.74 -0.35 6.38
CA PRO A 220 -2.52 0.87 6.49
C PRO A 220 -2.63 1.57 5.13
N ILE A 221 -3.55 2.52 5.05
CA ILE A 221 -3.69 3.46 3.92
C ILE A 221 -2.76 4.64 4.18
N VAL A 222 -1.95 5.04 3.21
CA VAL A 222 -1.13 6.24 3.33
C VAL A 222 -1.97 7.46 3.00
N LYS A 223 -1.99 8.45 3.89
CA LYS A 223 -2.54 9.78 3.61
C LYS A 223 -1.46 10.83 3.72
N THR A 224 -1.69 11.97 3.08
CA THR A 224 -0.78 13.11 3.09
C THR A 224 -1.46 14.29 3.75
N GLU A 225 -0.78 14.93 4.69
CA GLU A 225 -1.23 16.15 5.37
C GLU A 225 -0.17 17.25 5.25
N ARG A 226 -0.59 18.51 5.16
CA ARG A 226 0.34 19.63 5.18
C ARG A 226 0.59 20.08 6.62
N ILE A 227 1.65 19.56 7.22
CA ILE A 227 2.08 19.94 8.59
C ILE A 227 3.16 21.02 8.52
N LYS A 228 3.03 22.03 9.38
CA LYS A 228 4.01 23.10 9.55
C LYS A 228 5.19 22.61 10.39
N VAL A 229 6.40 22.82 9.90
CA VAL A 229 7.64 22.56 10.63
C VAL A 229 8.19 23.87 11.16
N PHE A 230 8.66 23.87 12.40
CA PHE A 230 9.05 25.07 13.14
C PHE A 230 10.55 25.20 13.21
N VAL A 231 11.08 26.32 12.70
CA VAL A 231 12.53 26.60 12.65
C VAL A 231 12.93 27.83 13.46
N LYS A 232 12.01 28.41 14.23
CA LYS A 232 12.27 29.62 15.02
C LYS A 232 12.48 29.26 16.48
N ASP A 233 13.50 29.84 17.09
CA ASP A 233 13.78 29.78 18.53
C ASP A 233 14.52 31.07 18.95
N GLU A 234 14.48 31.41 20.24
CA GLU A 234 15.24 32.54 20.79
C GLU A 234 16.73 32.21 20.93
N ASP A 235 17.05 30.94 21.19
CA ASP A 235 18.42 30.44 21.23
C ASP A 235 18.89 30.14 19.79
N GLU A 236 19.92 30.85 19.33
CA GLU A 236 20.43 30.71 17.97
C GLU A 236 20.98 29.31 17.67
N GLU A 237 21.59 28.61 18.64
CA GLU A 237 22.05 27.24 18.41
C GLU A 237 20.86 26.26 18.27
N VAL A 238 19.79 26.48 19.04
CA VAL A 238 18.55 25.69 18.91
C VAL A 238 17.92 25.95 17.54
N LYS A 239 17.84 27.20 17.12
CA LYS A 239 17.33 27.61 15.81
C LYS A 239 18.11 26.98 14.65
N GLU A 240 19.45 26.95 14.73
CA GLU A 240 20.29 26.27 13.74
C GLU A 240 19.98 24.77 13.65
N LEU A 241 19.83 24.08 14.79
CA LEU A 241 19.47 22.66 14.83
C LEU A 241 18.06 22.38 14.29
N LEU A 242 17.10 23.29 14.53
CA LEU A 242 15.76 23.17 13.95
C LEU A 242 15.79 23.34 12.42
N GLN A 243 16.60 24.29 11.95
CA GLN A 243 16.83 24.54 10.52
C GLN A 243 17.52 23.36 9.85
N GLU A 244 18.55 22.77 10.47
CA GLU A 244 19.21 21.54 10.00
C GLU A 244 18.18 20.43 9.77
N GLY A 245 17.30 20.20 10.75
CA GLY A 245 16.26 19.18 10.60
C GLY A 245 15.21 19.51 9.53
N TYR A 246 14.90 20.79 9.33
CA TYR A 246 14.03 21.21 8.22
C TYR A 246 14.68 20.95 6.86
N GLU A 247 15.97 21.25 6.71
CA GLU A 247 16.73 21.01 5.49
C GLU A 247 16.79 19.52 5.12
N GLU A 248 16.90 18.65 6.12
CA GLU A 248 16.85 17.19 5.92
C GLU A 248 15.53 16.70 5.32
N ILE A 249 14.42 17.44 5.40
CA ILE A 249 13.13 17.04 4.80
C ILE A 249 12.74 17.84 3.55
N VAL A 250 13.46 18.90 3.20
CA VAL A 250 13.23 19.68 1.96
C VAL A 250 14.35 19.54 0.93
N GLY A 251 15.47 18.94 1.29
CA GLY A 251 16.59 18.68 0.38
C GLY A 251 16.28 17.65 -0.71
N GLU A 252 17.28 17.37 -1.55
CA GLU A 252 17.16 16.44 -2.69
C GLU A 252 16.80 15.01 -2.27
N THR A 253 17.20 14.59 -1.06
CA THR A 253 16.88 13.29 -0.48
C THR A 253 16.22 13.45 0.90
N PRO A 254 14.91 13.72 0.96
CA PRO A 254 14.19 13.94 2.21
C PRO A 254 14.33 12.76 3.20
N SER A 255 14.64 13.05 4.46
CA SER A 255 14.80 12.07 5.53
C SER A 255 14.28 12.58 6.86
N PHE A 256 13.04 12.21 7.18
CA PHE A 256 12.44 12.47 8.50
C PHE A 256 13.24 11.85 9.66
N LYS A 257 13.97 10.75 9.41
CA LYS A 257 14.82 10.13 10.42
C LYS A 257 16.01 11.02 10.80
N LYS A 258 16.71 11.60 9.81
CA LYS A 258 17.81 12.52 10.07
C LYS A 258 17.30 13.82 10.70
N ALA A 259 16.17 14.33 10.21
CA ALA A 259 15.52 15.50 10.80
C ALA A 259 15.21 15.32 12.29
N LYS A 260 14.68 14.15 12.66
CA LYS A 260 14.45 13.77 14.06
C LYS A 260 15.73 13.83 14.89
N GLU A 261 16.87 13.36 14.39
CA GLU A 261 18.14 13.41 15.12
C GLU A 261 18.58 14.85 15.40
N ALA A 262 18.40 15.77 14.44
CA ALA A 262 18.65 17.20 14.64
C ALA A 262 17.67 17.82 15.67
N TRP A 263 16.37 17.50 15.58
CA TRP A 263 15.37 18.00 16.52
C TRP A 263 15.54 17.43 17.94
N GLU A 264 16.05 16.21 18.11
CA GLU A 264 16.43 15.65 19.42
C GLU A 264 17.60 16.40 20.04
N LYS A 265 18.60 16.82 19.23
CA LYS A 265 19.69 17.69 19.71
C LYS A 265 19.15 19.06 20.11
N ALA A 266 18.22 19.63 19.33
CA ALA A 266 17.60 20.92 19.63
C ALA A 266 16.84 20.89 20.97
N ASP A 267 15.98 19.89 21.18
CA ASP A 267 15.23 19.70 22.43
C ASP A 267 16.19 19.54 23.63
N LYS A 268 17.27 18.77 23.45
CA LYS A 268 18.30 18.59 24.48
C LYS A 268 19.05 19.88 24.80
N LYS A 269 19.46 20.66 23.79
CA LYS A 269 20.13 21.96 23.97
C LYS A 269 19.24 22.94 24.72
N ALA A 270 17.95 22.98 24.36
CA ALA A 270 16.94 23.78 25.02
C ALA A 270 16.48 23.24 26.39
N LYS A 271 17.04 22.10 26.85
CA LYS A 271 16.63 21.41 28.09
C LYS A 271 15.12 21.14 28.14
N GLY A 272 14.53 20.80 27.00
CA GLY A 272 13.11 20.53 26.84
C GLY A 272 12.21 21.77 26.81
N GLN A 273 12.77 22.98 26.67
CA GLN A 273 12.02 24.24 26.65
C GLN A 273 11.73 24.77 25.24
N SER A 274 12.25 24.15 24.18
CA SER A 274 11.92 24.52 22.80
C SER A 274 10.62 23.86 22.37
N TRP A 275 9.56 24.65 22.26
CA TRP A 275 8.26 24.16 21.76
C TRP A 275 8.35 23.72 20.29
N GLY A 276 9.18 24.41 19.49
CA GLY A 276 9.41 24.06 18.08
C GLY A 276 10.06 22.70 17.94
N ALA A 277 11.08 22.40 18.75
CA ALA A 277 11.72 21.08 18.77
C ALA A 277 10.71 19.98 19.12
N LYS A 278 9.91 20.17 20.16
CA LYS A 278 8.88 19.19 20.56
C LYS A 278 7.80 18.98 19.49
N ALA A 279 7.30 20.05 18.87
CA ALA A 279 6.30 19.96 17.81
C ALA A 279 6.85 19.26 16.56
N ASN A 280 8.11 19.52 16.19
CA ASN A 280 8.74 18.82 15.06
C ASN A 280 8.97 17.33 15.37
N LEU A 281 9.41 16.99 16.59
CA LEU A 281 9.49 15.59 17.03
C LEU A 281 8.12 14.92 17.02
N ALA A 282 7.06 15.62 17.43
CA ALA A 282 5.70 15.12 17.34
C ALA A 282 5.29 14.84 15.89
N THR A 283 5.68 15.71 14.94
CA THR A 283 5.47 15.53 13.50
C THR A 283 6.19 14.28 12.99
N TYR A 284 7.42 14.02 13.44
CA TYR A 284 8.12 12.78 13.12
C TYR A 284 7.33 11.55 13.58
N TYR A 285 6.90 11.51 14.85
CA TYR A 285 6.15 10.37 15.37
C TYR A 285 4.79 10.18 14.69
N PHE A 286 4.14 11.28 14.30
CA PHE A 286 2.94 11.25 13.47
C PHE A 286 3.20 10.57 12.12
N SER A 287 4.30 10.93 11.44
CA SER A 287 4.64 10.38 10.12
C SER A 287 4.86 8.86 10.11
N ILE A 288 5.36 8.31 11.22
CA ILE A 288 5.60 6.86 11.37
C ILE A 288 4.43 6.11 12.03
N GLY A 289 3.33 6.81 12.34
CA GLY A 289 2.13 6.21 12.93
C GLY A 289 2.18 5.98 14.45
N ASP A 290 3.20 6.47 15.14
CA ASP A 290 3.27 6.46 16.61
C ASP A 290 2.46 7.65 17.17
N PHE A 291 1.14 7.54 17.04
CA PHE A 291 0.21 8.60 17.42
C PHE A 291 0.21 8.89 18.91
N GLU A 292 0.44 7.88 19.76
CA GLU A 292 0.49 8.07 21.21
C GLU A 292 1.66 8.98 21.60
N LYS A 293 2.85 8.71 21.05
CA LYS A 293 4.02 9.55 21.31
C LYS A 293 3.92 10.92 20.65
N SER A 294 3.33 10.98 19.45
CA SER A 294 3.07 12.24 18.75
C SER A 294 2.15 13.16 19.58
N ILE A 295 1.00 12.66 20.03
CA ILE A 295 0.04 13.43 20.85
C ILE A 295 0.72 13.95 22.12
N LYS A 296 1.45 13.08 22.84
CA LYS A 296 2.16 13.48 24.05
C LYS A 296 3.14 14.63 23.81
N LEU A 297 3.93 14.57 22.74
CA LEU A 297 4.90 15.62 22.41
C LEU A 297 4.22 16.94 22.00
N TYR A 298 3.12 16.89 21.25
CA TYR A 298 2.32 18.09 20.95
C TYR A 298 1.74 18.70 22.23
N GLU A 299 1.21 17.89 23.14
CA GLU A 299 0.70 18.36 24.44
C GLU A 299 1.79 18.99 25.31
N GLU A 300 3.01 18.42 25.30
CA GLU A 300 4.15 19.02 25.98
C GLU A 300 4.55 20.35 25.33
N ALA A 301 4.60 20.43 23.99
CA ALA A 301 4.90 21.65 23.26
C ALA A 301 3.89 22.76 23.59
N MET A 302 2.59 22.43 23.65
CA MET A 302 1.52 23.40 23.95
C MET A 302 1.59 24.01 25.35
N LYS A 303 2.26 23.35 26.30
CA LYS A 303 2.45 23.82 27.67
C LYS A 303 3.63 24.78 27.83
N LEU A 304 4.49 24.87 26.81
CA LEU A 304 5.66 25.73 26.84
C LEU A 304 5.30 27.19 26.50
N LYS A 305 6.16 28.10 26.94
CA LYS A 305 6.01 29.54 26.73
C LYS A 305 6.19 29.86 25.25
N ASP A 306 5.42 30.84 24.75
CA ASP A 306 5.49 31.35 23.38
C ASP A 306 5.22 30.30 22.27
N ALA A 307 4.57 29.18 22.63
CA ALA A 307 4.20 28.12 21.69
C ALA A 307 3.17 28.62 20.66
N ASP A 308 3.45 28.37 19.37
CA ASP A 308 2.51 28.61 18.27
C ASP A 308 1.41 27.55 18.29
N LYS A 309 0.18 27.88 18.70
CA LYS A 309 -0.91 26.90 18.86
C LYS A 309 -1.61 26.49 17.55
N SER A 310 -0.99 26.73 16.39
CA SER A 310 -1.58 26.44 15.08
C SER A 310 -1.26 25.04 14.53
N TYR A 311 -0.52 24.20 15.26
CA TYR A 311 -0.20 22.81 14.90
C TYR A 311 -1.18 21.78 15.49
#